data_AF-A0A916HNK7-F1
#
_entry.id   AF-A0A916HNK7-F1
#
_cell.length_a   1.000
_cell.length_b   1.000
_cell.length_c   1.000
_cell.angle_alpha   90.00
_cell.angle_beta   90.00
_cell.angle_gamma   90.00
#
_symmetry.space_group_name_H-M   'P 1'
#
loop_
_entity.id
_entity.type
_entity.pdbx_description
1 polymer ?
#
loop_
_entity_poly.entity_id
_entity_poly.type
_entity_poly.pdbx_seq_one_letter_code
_entity_poly.pdbx_strand_id
1 'polypeptide(L)' 'MPVDACIYYYECKGCHALLRPYEGDCCVFCSFGSVKCPPVQLAHNCCG' A
#
# COMPACT_ATOMS: atom_id res chain seq x y z
N MET A 1 2.61 6.62 8.24
CA MET A 1 3.10 7.11 6.94
C MET A 1 2.31 8.35 6.57
N PRO A 2 2.89 9.30 5.79
CA PRO A 2 2.11 10.42 5.28
C PRO A 2 0.86 9.86 4.61
N VAL A 3 -0.28 10.45 4.95
CA VAL A 3 -1.59 9.95 4.53
C VAL A 3 -1.81 10.09 3.02
N ASP A 4 -0.88 10.76 2.34
CA ASP A 4 -0.96 11.20 0.96
C ASP A 4 -0.09 10.38 -0.01
N ALA A 5 0.48 9.24 0.40
CA ALA A 5 1.37 8.45 -0.47
C ALA A 5 1.10 6.94 -0.44
N CYS A 6 0.74 6.37 -1.60
CA CYS A 6 0.75 4.92 -1.80
C CYS A 6 2.19 4.43 -2.04
N ILE A 7 2.60 3.41 -1.30
CA ILE A 7 3.83 2.65 -1.63
C ILE A 7 3.44 1.42 -2.42
N TYR A 8 3.83 1.39 -3.69
CA TYR A 8 3.61 0.22 -4.56
C TYR A 8 4.68 -0.86 -4.36
N TYR A 9 5.91 -0.46 -4.04
CA TYR A 9 7.01 -1.38 -3.79
C TYR A 9 7.58 -1.12 -2.40
N TYR A 10 7.56 -2.13 -1.53
CA TYR A 10 8.15 -2.04 -0.21
C TYR A 10 9.16 -3.16 -0.02
N GLU A 11 10.38 -2.79 0.31
CA GLU A 11 11.40 -3.75 0.70
C GLU A 11 11.27 -4.06 2.20
N CYS A 12 11.00 -5.33 2.51
CA CYS A 12 10.92 -5.77 3.89
C CYS A 12 12.31 -5.76 4.53
N LYS A 13 12.55 -4.90 5.51
CA LYS A 13 13.85 -4.83 6.23
C LYS A 13 14.22 -6.09 7.00
N GLY A 14 13.27 -7.00 7.26
CA GLY A 14 13.53 -8.25 7.97
C GLY A 14 14.03 -9.39 7.07
N CYS A 15 13.54 -9.46 5.83
CA CYS A 15 13.85 -10.55 4.90
C CYS A 15 14.37 -10.09 3.53
N HIS A 16 14.53 -8.78 3.33
CA HIS A 16 14.90 -8.12 2.07
C HIS A 16 14.02 -8.50 0.87
N ALA A 17 12.79 -8.96 1.13
CA ALA A 17 11.83 -9.27 0.08
C ALA A 17 11.19 -7.99 -0.45
N LEU A 18 11.13 -7.88 -1.78
CA LEU A 18 10.37 -6.84 -2.47
C LEU A 18 8.88 -7.23 -2.49
N LEU A 19 8.12 -6.63 -1.58
CA LEU A 19 6.67 -6.77 -1.51
C LEU A 19 6.02 -5.90 -2.58
N ARG A 20 5.04 -6.49 -3.26
CA ARG A 20 4.18 -5.86 -4.28
C ARG A 20 2.73 -6.10 -3.90
N PRO A 21 1.81 -5.16 -4.15
CA PRO A 21 0.39 -5.39 -3.93
C PRO A 21 -0.11 -6.60 -4.73
N TYR A 22 -1.14 -7.26 -4.20
CA TYR A 22 -1.89 -8.27 -4.94
C TYR A 22 -2.70 -7.63 -6.07
N GLU A 23 -3.05 -8.43 -7.08
CA GLU A 23 -3.94 -7.97 -8.15
C GLU A 23 -5.28 -7.51 -7.58
N GLY A 24 -5.65 -6.27 -7.84
CA GLY A 24 -6.85 -5.62 -7.29
C GLY A 24 -6.61 -4.73 -6.07
N ASP A 25 -5.42 -4.77 -5.46
CA ASP A 25 -5.04 -3.88 -4.37
C ASP A 25 -4.22 -2.67 -4.83
N CYS A 26 -4.41 -1.58 -4.11
CA CYS A 26 -3.88 -0.27 -4.45
C CYS A 26 -2.36 -0.10 -4.19
N CYS A 27 -1.85 -0.75 -3.15
CA CYS A 27 -0.51 -0.53 -2.59
C CYS A 27 -0.17 -1.68 -1.63
N VAL A 28 1.10 -1.82 -1.24
CA VAL A 28 1.52 -2.89 -0.32
C VAL A 28 0.77 -2.86 1.03
N PHE A 29 0.33 -1.69 1.49
CA PHE A 29 -0.45 -1.58 2.72
C PHE A 29 -1.91 -2.02 2.55
N CYS A 30 -2.48 -1.88 1.33
CA CYS A 30 -3.79 -2.43 1.02
C CYS A 30 -3.78 -3.97 1.12
N SER A 31 -2.66 -4.60 0.73
CA SER A 31 -2.49 -6.06 0.70
C SER A 31 -1.96 -6.67 1.99
N PHE A 32 -0.94 -6.06 2.60
CA PHE A 32 -0.23 -6.59 3.76
C PHE A 32 -0.52 -5.82 5.06
N GLY A 33 -1.13 -4.64 4.97
CA GLY A 33 -1.48 -3.83 6.13
C GLY A 33 -2.84 -4.21 6.71
N SER A 34 -2.96 -4.16 8.04
CA SER A 34 -4.26 -4.34 8.71
C SER A 34 -5.19 -3.15 8.53
N VAL A 35 -4.63 -1.96 8.30
CA VAL A 35 -5.36 -0.72 8.06
C VAL A 35 -5.19 -0.35 6.58
N LYS A 36 -6.33 -0.20 5.88
CA LYS A 36 -6.35 0.25 4.48
C LYS A 36 -5.74 1.65 4.36
N CYS A 37 -5.17 1.97 3.19
CA CYS A 37 -4.51 3.26 3.01
C CYS A 37 -5.52 4.42 3.05
N PRO A 38 -5.12 5.61 3.52
CA PRO A 38 -5.99 6.77 3.61
C PRO A 38 -6.68 7.18 2.30
N PRO A 39 -6.06 7.11 1.10
CA PRO A 39 -6.77 7.46 -0.13
C PRO A 39 -7.98 6.55 -0.39
N VAL A 40 -7.88 5.25 -0.10
CA VAL A 40 -9.03 4.32 -0.18
C VAL A 40 -10.09 4.65 0.88
N GLN A 41 -9.70 5.11 2.06
CA GLN A 41 -10.62 5.53 3.12
C GLN A 41 -11.33 6.85 2.80
N LEU A 42 -10.66 7.74 2.06
CA LEU A 42 -11.17 9.05 1.63
C LEU A 42 -11.95 8.99 0.31
N ALA A 43 -12.20 7.78 -0.21
CA ALA A 43 -12.84 7.54 -1.52
C ALA A 43 -12.13 8.25 -2.70
N HIS A 44 -10.87 8.63 -2.53
CA HIS A 44 -10.03 9.02 -3.66
C HIS A 44 -9.60 7.73 -4.36
N ASN A 45 -9.92 7.62 -5.66
CA ASN A 45 -9.48 6.52 -6.50
C ASN A 45 -8.00 6.22 -6.22
N CYS A 46 -7.71 4.95 -5.92
CA CYS A 46 -6.39 4.42 -5.61
C CYS A 46 -5.32 5.10 -6.46
N CYS A 47 -4.50 5.95 -5.82
CA CYS A 47 -3.33 6.64 -6.35
C CYS A 47 -3.30 6.75 -7.88
N GLY A 48 -4.11 7.68 -8.39
CA GLY A 48 -4.11 8.10 -9.80
C GLY A 48 -2.98 9.09 -10.11
#